data_AF-A0A815Y1E2-F1
#
_entry.id   AF-A0A815Y1E2-F1
#
_cell.length_a   1.000
_cell.length_b   1.000
_cell.length_c   1.000
_cell.angle_alpha   90.00
_cell.angle_beta   90.00
_cell.angle_gamma   90.00
#
_symmetry.space_group_name_H-M   'P 1'
#
loop_
_entity.id
_entity.type
_entity.pdbx_description
1 polymer ?
#
loop_
_entity_poly.entity_id
_entity_poly.type
_entity_poly.pdbx_seq_one_letter_code
_entity_poly.pdbx_strand_id
1 'polypeptide(L)'
;MNLIGFVSSGGATHGQIATQLYAWPTVFGPFLSTNTWSHNAFTFSSTNGNTQYINGVAVGSTGAVTSSNVYGTIMWLHIGYAFCWSSAYIPCSGYQGSIDEVYIYNRELSQSEVSALANP
;
A
#
# COMPACT_ATOMS: atom_id res chain seq x y z
N MET A 1 6.92 3.44 -9.69
CA MET A 1 6.10 4.10 -8.66
C MET A 1 5.63 3.04 -7.68
N ASN A 2 5.65 3.37 -6.39
CA ASN A 2 5.06 2.54 -5.34
C ASN A 2 3.79 3.26 -4.92
N LEU A 3 2.65 2.60 -5.00
CA LEU A 3 1.35 3.19 -4.67
C LEU A 3 0.62 2.27 -3.70
N ILE A 4 0.09 2.86 -2.63
CA ILE A 4 -0.92 2.27 -1.77
C ILE A 4 -2.23 3.01 -2.04
N GLY A 5 -3.30 2.28 -2.29
CA GLY A 5 -4.58 2.90 -2.58
C GLY A 5 -5.73 1.91 -2.58
N PHE A 6 -6.92 2.42 -2.86
CA PHE A 6 -8.15 1.65 -2.84
C PHE A 6 -8.50 1.20 -4.26
N VAL A 7 -8.98 -0.04 -4.38
CA VAL A 7 -9.54 -0.61 -5.61
C VAL A 7 -10.91 -1.20 -5.31
N SER A 8 -11.85 -1.05 -6.23
CA SER A 8 -13.11 -1.79 -6.24
C SER A 8 -13.22 -2.57 -7.53
N SER A 9 -13.36 -3.90 -7.47
CA SER A 9 -13.76 -4.68 -8.63
C SER A 9 -15.25 -4.45 -8.92
N GLY A 10 -15.63 -4.44 -10.20
CA GLY A 10 -16.97 -4.03 -10.64
C GLY A 10 -18.09 -4.79 -9.92
N GLY A 11 -18.83 -4.08 -9.07
CA GLY A 11 -19.98 -4.60 -8.30
C GLY A 11 -19.76 -4.68 -6.79
N ALA A 12 -18.54 -4.47 -6.28
CA ALA A 12 -18.29 -4.46 -4.83
C ALA A 12 -18.79 -3.15 -4.18
N THR A 13 -19.59 -3.27 -3.11
CA THR A 13 -19.99 -2.14 -2.25
C THR A 13 -18.87 -1.68 -1.30
N HIS A 14 -17.73 -2.37 -1.32
CA HIS A 14 -16.58 -2.15 -0.46
C HIS A 14 -15.28 -2.10 -1.30
N GLY A 15 -14.33 -1.26 -0.89
CA GLY A 15 -13.00 -1.20 -1.48
C GLY A 15 -12.04 -2.20 -0.82
N GLN A 16 -11.07 -2.69 -1.58
CA GLN A 16 -9.88 -3.37 -1.08
C GLN A 16 -8.70 -2.39 -1.10
N ILE A 17 -7.73 -2.59 -0.22
CA ILE A 17 -6.45 -1.89 -0.35
C ILE A 17 -5.57 -2.71 -1.28
N ALA A 18 -5.08 -2.06 -2.33
CA ALA A 18 -4.08 -2.61 -3.22
C ALA A 18 -2.75 -1.86 -3.02
N THR A 19 -1.67 -2.62 -3.09
CA THR A 19 -0.31 -2.06 -3.19
C THR A 19 0.27 -2.44 -4.53
N GLN A 20 0.68 -1.43 -5.30
CA GLN A 20 1.17 -1.60 -6.67
C GLN A 20 2.60 -1.07 -6.83
N LEU A 21 3.43 -1.86 -7.51
CA LEU A 21 4.70 -1.44 -8.10
C LEU A 21 4.55 -1.06 -9.58
N TYR A 22 5.57 -0.36 -10.11
CA TYR A 22 5.64 0.04 -11.52
C TYR A 22 5.47 -1.13 -12.50
N ALA A 23 6.01 -2.30 -12.17
CA ALA A 23 5.81 -3.55 -12.90
C ALA A 23 5.61 -4.66 -11.87
N TRP A 24 4.60 -5.48 -12.12
CA TRP A 24 4.08 -6.64 -11.38
C TRP A 24 5.03 -7.35 -10.38
N PRO A 25 4.50 -7.85 -9.24
CA PRO A 25 3.08 -8.08 -8.92
C PRO A 25 2.40 -7.02 -8.03
N THR A 26 1.06 -7.01 -8.04
CA THR A 26 0.20 -6.23 -7.12
C THR A 26 -0.27 -7.14 -5.98
N VAL A 27 -0.27 -6.63 -4.75
CA VAL A 27 -0.85 -7.33 -3.59
C VAL A 27 -2.22 -6.71 -3.31
N PHE A 28 -3.23 -7.55 -3.14
CA PHE A 28 -4.59 -7.14 -2.76
C PHE A 28 -4.86 -7.59 -1.33
N GLY A 29 -5.28 -6.64 -0.50
CA GLY A 29 -5.74 -6.88 0.86
C GLY A 29 -7.22 -7.31 0.92
N PRO A 30 -7.74 -7.55 2.14
CA PRO A 30 -9.15 -7.81 2.36
C PRO A 30 -10.01 -6.59 1.98
N PHE A 31 -11.32 -6.82 1.87
CA PHE A 31 -12.30 -5.73 1.83
C PHE A 31 -12.34 -5.03 3.19
N LEU A 32 -12.36 -3.70 3.15
CA LEU A 32 -12.48 -2.89 4.36
C LEU A 32 -13.92 -2.42 4.56
N SER A 33 -14.32 -2.37 5.83
CA SER A 33 -15.58 -1.77 6.23
C SER A 33 -15.49 -0.24 6.13
N THR A 34 -16.50 0.39 5.54
CA THR A 34 -16.59 1.84 5.48
C THR A 34 -16.82 2.42 6.87
N ASN A 35 -16.43 3.69 7.07
CA ASN A 35 -16.58 4.41 8.34
C ASN A 35 -15.89 3.74 9.56
N THR A 36 -14.82 2.99 9.32
CA THR A 36 -13.97 2.41 10.37
C THR A 36 -12.51 2.77 10.12
N TRP A 37 -11.76 3.04 11.19
CA TRP A 37 -10.32 3.25 11.09
C TRP A 37 -9.62 1.92 10.78
N SER A 38 -8.68 1.96 9.86
CA SER A 38 -7.80 0.83 9.52
C SER A 38 -6.37 1.34 9.45
N HIS A 39 -5.47 0.68 10.17
CA HIS A 39 -4.04 0.94 10.03
C HIS A 39 -3.53 0.19 8.80
N ASN A 40 -2.89 0.89 7.87
CA ASN A 40 -2.41 0.32 6.62
C ASN A 40 -0.93 0.64 6.47
N ALA A 41 -0.13 -0.40 6.27
CA ALA A 41 1.30 -0.23 6.09
C ALA A 41 1.80 -0.99 4.87
N PHE A 42 2.88 -0.46 4.31
CA PHE A 42 3.59 -1.00 3.18
C PHE A 42 5.08 -0.93 3.50
N THR A 43 5.75 -2.06 3.42
CA THR A 43 7.20 -2.15 3.57
C THR A 43 7.81 -2.63 2.28
N PHE A 44 9.08 -2.30 2.07
CA PHE A 44 9.80 -2.72 0.88
C PHE A 44 11.26 -3.03 1.21
N SER A 45 11.75 -4.17 0.71
CA SER A 45 13.18 -4.45 0.53
C SER A 45 13.42 -5.28 -0.74
N SER A 46 14.66 -5.35 -1.20
CA SER A 46 15.02 -6.25 -2.32
C SER A 46 14.82 -7.73 -1.95
N THR A 47 15.02 -8.09 -0.69
CA THR A 47 14.91 -9.47 -0.19
C THR A 47 13.45 -9.91 -0.05
N ASN A 48 12.59 -9.08 0.53
CA ASN A 48 11.19 -9.46 0.80
C ASN A 48 10.22 -8.92 -0.26
N GLY A 49 10.69 -8.08 -1.17
CA GLY A 49 9.82 -7.31 -2.04
C GLY A 49 8.96 -6.35 -1.24
N ASN A 50 7.75 -6.12 -1.74
CA ASN A 50 6.77 -5.36 -0.97
C ASN A 50 5.97 -6.30 -0.10
N THR A 51 5.75 -5.87 1.13
CA THR A 51 4.81 -6.54 2.04
C THR A 51 3.74 -5.55 2.44
N GLN A 52 2.47 -5.98 2.28
CA GLN A 52 1.31 -5.21 2.69
C GLN A 52 0.83 -5.70 4.06
N TYR A 53 0.46 -4.76 4.91
CA TYR A 53 -0.09 -5.03 6.24
C TYR A 53 -1.38 -4.25 6.45
N ILE A 54 -2.36 -4.91 7.06
CA ILE A 54 -3.66 -4.32 7.44
C ILE A 54 -3.88 -4.61 8.92
N ASN A 55 -4.17 -3.58 9.71
CA ASN A 55 -4.32 -3.65 11.17
C ASN A 55 -3.18 -4.42 11.85
N GLY A 56 -1.96 -4.19 11.37
CA GLY A 56 -0.75 -4.78 11.93
C GLY A 56 -0.50 -6.22 11.53
N VAL A 57 -1.27 -6.81 10.61
CA VAL A 57 -1.10 -8.20 10.14
C VAL A 57 -0.68 -8.21 8.67
N ALA A 58 0.37 -8.98 8.32
CA ALA A 58 0.77 -9.18 6.94
C ALA A 58 -0.33 -9.89 6.12
N VAL A 59 -0.74 -9.28 5.02
CA VAL A 59 -1.77 -9.83 4.11
C VAL A 59 -1.19 -10.44 2.85
N GLY A 60 0.05 -10.08 2.48
CA GLY A 60 0.73 -10.67 1.34
C GLY A 60 2.03 -9.96 1.01
N SER A 61 2.84 -10.61 0.18
CA SER A 61 4.09 -10.07 -0.33
C SER A 61 4.28 -10.41 -1.80
N THR A 62 5.01 -9.53 -2.52
CA THR A 62 5.43 -9.78 -3.89
C THR A 62 6.59 -10.77 -4.00
N GLY A 63 7.26 -11.09 -2.89
CA GLY A 63 8.51 -11.83 -2.87
C GLY A 63 9.70 -11.01 -3.37
N ALA A 64 10.91 -11.59 -3.26
CA ALA A 64 12.16 -10.96 -3.63
C ALA A 64 12.12 -10.36 -5.04
N VAL A 65 12.68 -9.16 -5.20
CA VAL A 65 12.76 -8.46 -6.49
C VAL A 65 14.21 -8.24 -6.90
N THR A 66 14.50 -8.47 -8.18
CA THR A 66 15.80 -8.16 -8.76
C THR A 66 15.89 -6.65 -9.06
N SER A 67 17.11 -6.12 -8.98
CA SER A 67 17.41 -4.68 -8.92
C SER A 67 16.91 -3.84 -10.11
N SER A 68 16.47 -4.45 -11.21
CA SER A 68 16.00 -3.73 -12.40
C SER A 68 14.70 -2.95 -12.19
N ASN A 69 13.94 -3.24 -11.12
CA ASN A 69 12.63 -2.63 -10.86
C ASN A 69 12.62 -1.69 -9.63
N VAL A 70 13.77 -1.43 -9.01
CA VAL A 70 13.88 -0.63 -7.79
C VAL A 70 14.45 0.75 -8.13
N TYR A 71 13.56 1.73 -8.29
CA TYR A 71 13.98 3.12 -8.44
C TYR A 71 14.40 3.66 -7.07
N GLY A 72 15.67 4.02 -6.92
CA GLY A 72 16.24 4.54 -5.66
C GLY A 72 15.83 5.96 -5.28
N THR A 73 14.92 6.59 -6.03
CA THR A 73 14.54 7.99 -5.85
C THR A 73 13.03 8.14 -5.77
N ILE A 74 12.54 8.80 -4.71
CA ILE A 74 11.14 9.22 -4.60
C ILE A 74 10.97 10.43 -5.54
N MET A 75 10.20 10.27 -6.61
CA MET A 75 9.90 11.38 -7.51
C MET A 75 8.77 12.27 -6.99
N TRP A 76 7.72 11.66 -6.44
CA TRP A 76 6.54 12.34 -5.93
C TRP A 76 5.98 11.59 -4.72
N LEU A 77 5.58 12.33 -3.67
CA LEU A 77 4.83 11.80 -2.53
C LEU A 77 3.43 12.41 -2.57
N HIS A 78 2.42 11.57 -2.76
CA HIS A 78 1.02 11.98 -2.72
C HIS A 78 0.31 11.27 -1.57
N ILE A 79 -0.56 12.01 -0.87
CA ILE A 79 -1.41 11.50 0.20
C ILE A 79 -2.84 11.86 -0.16
N GLY A 80 -3.75 10.89 -0.13
CA GLY A 80 -5.16 11.10 -0.46
C GLY A 80 -5.46 11.36 -1.93
N TYR A 81 -4.48 11.19 -2.83
CA TYR A 81 -4.67 11.35 -4.27
C TYR A 81 -3.64 10.52 -5.05
N ALA A 82 -4.02 10.02 -6.22
CA ALA A 82 -3.11 9.38 -7.16
C ALA A 82 -3.09 10.13 -8.49
N PHE A 83 -1.91 10.59 -8.91
CA PHE A 83 -1.67 11.06 -10.28
C PHE A 83 -1.32 9.85 -11.15
N CYS A 84 -2.12 9.50 -12.15
CA CYS A 84 -1.84 8.31 -12.97
C CYS A 84 -1.55 8.64 -14.43
N TRP A 85 -0.35 8.23 -14.87
CA TRP A 85 -0.08 7.78 -16.23
C TRP A 85 0.05 6.24 -16.33
N SER A 86 -0.04 5.48 -15.21
CA SER A 86 0.26 4.03 -15.24
C SER A 86 -0.36 3.13 -14.14
N SER A 87 -1.43 3.53 -13.42
CA SER A 87 -2.12 2.57 -12.53
C SER A 87 -3.25 1.86 -13.27
N ALA A 88 -3.26 0.52 -13.24
CA ALA A 88 -4.32 -0.29 -13.83
C ALA A 88 -5.47 -0.60 -12.84
N TYR A 89 -5.25 -0.37 -11.54
CA TYR A 89 -6.15 -0.80 -10.47
C TYR A 89 -6.60 0.33 -9.54
N ILE A 90 -5.72 1.29 -9.25
CA ILE A 90 -6.02 2.38 -8.32
C ILE A 90 -6.47 3.58 -9.16
N PRO A 91 -7.73 4.03 -9.02
CA PRO A 91 -8.28 5.10 -9.85
C PRO A 91 -7.61 6.44 -9.56
N CYS A 92 -7.54 7.30 -10.59
CA CYS A 92 -7.01 8.67 -10.51
C CYS A 92 -8.03 9.61 -9.85
N SER A 93 -8.36 9.35 -8.59
CA SER A 93 -9.37 10.08 -7.85
C SER A 93 -8.87 10.44 -6.45
N GLY A 94 -9.39 11.54 -5.91
CA GLY A 94 -9.14 11.92 -4.53
C GLY A 94 -9.81 10.94 -3.58
N TYR A 95 -9.09 10.54 -2.54
CA TYR A 95 -9.61 9.73 -1.44
C TYR A 95 -10.70 10.51 -0.69
N GLN A 96 -11.82 9.83 -0.40
CA GLN A 96 -12.98 10.40 0.29
C GLN A 96 -13.08 9.81 1.70
N GLY A 97 -12.13 10.18 2.57
CA GLY A 97 -12.09 9.72 3.95
C GLY A 97 -11.08 10.51 4.78
N SER A 98 -10.89 10.09 6.03
CA SER A 98 -9.90 10.69 6.94
C SER A 98 -8.58 9.92 6.88
N ILE A 99 -7.47 10.65 6.98
CA ILE A 99 -6.11 10.09 7.08
C ILE A 99 -5.49 10.73 8.32
N ASP A 100 -4.89 9.91 9.17
CA ASP A 100 -4.19 10.35 10.37
C ASP A 100 -2.93 9.49 10.60
N GLU A 101 -2.00 9.99 11.41
CA GLU A 101 -0.81 9.26 11.87
C GLU A 101 0.06 8.70 10.72
N VAL A 102 0.50 9.58 9.81
CA VAL A 102 1.29 9.22 8.64
C VAL A 102 2.78 9.14 8.96
N TYR A 103 3.36 7.96 8.78
CA TYR A 103 4.79 7.69 8.96
C TYR A 103 5.46 7.25 7.67
N ILE A 104 6.71 7.68 7.45
CA ILE A 104 7.55 7.26 6.33
C ILE A 104 8.93 6.90 6.87
N TYR A 105 9.40 5.70 6.53
CA TYR A 105 10.69 5.17 6.96
C TYR A 105 11.61 4.96 5.76
N ASN A 106 12.92 5.15 5.96
CA ASN A 106 13.96 4.91 4.96
C ASN A 106 14.48 3.46 4.98
N ARG A 107 13.75 2.55 5.63
CA ARG A 107 14.07 1.12 5.74
C ARG A 107 12.80 0.29 5.76
N GLU A 108 12.95 -1.00 5.52
CA GLU A 108 11.90 -1.97 5.80
C GLU A 108 11.63 -2.03 7.32
N LEU A 109 10.35 -1.97 7.70
CA LEU A 109 9.92 -2.31 9.04
C LEU A 109 9.65 -3.81 9.14
N SER A 110 9.97 -4.39 10.29
CA SER A 110 9.61 -5.76 10.63
C SER A 110 8.12 -5.87 10.97
N GLN A 111 7.60 -7.10 10.91
CA GLN A 111 6.23 -7.42 11.31
C GLN A 111 5.90 -6.91 12.73
N SER A 112 6.80 -7.07 13.70
CA SER A 112 6.57 -6.60 15.07
C SER A 112 6.50 -5.08 15.17
N GLU A 113 7.32 -4.35 14.41
CA GLU A 113 7.27 -2.88 14.38
C GLU A 113 5.97 -2.39 13.76
N VAL A 114 5.52 -3.02 12.67
CA VAL A 114 4.23 -2.69 12.04
C VAL A 114 3.05 -3.00 12.96
N SER A 115 3.09 -4.13 13.69
CA SER A 115 2.04 -4.48 14.66
C SER A 115 1.97 -3.50 15.84
N ALA A 116 3.11 -2.96 16.29
CA ALA A 116 3.14 -1.94 17.34
C ALA A 116 2.50 -0.62 16.87
N LEU A 117 2.76 -0.19 15.64
CA LEU A 117 2.14 1.01 15.06
C LEU A 117 0.63 0.88 14.85
N ALA A 118 0.13 -0.35 14.62
CA ALA A 118 -1.29 -0.59 14.40
C ALA A 118 -2.15 -0.53 15.68
N ASN A 119 -1.52 -0.64 16.86
CA ASN A 119 -2.18 -0.59 18.15
C ASN A 119 -1.47 0.46 19.04
N PRO A 120 -1.59 1.76 18.69
CA PRO A 120 -0.91 2.82 19.41
C PRO A 120 -1.37 2.94 20.87
#